data_AF-Q4RS52-F1
#
_entry.id   AF-Q4RS52-F1
#
_cell.length_a   1.000
_cell.length_b   1.000
_cell.length_c   1.000
_cell.angle_alpha   90.00
_cell.angle_beta   90.00
_cell.angle_gamma   90.00
#
_symmetry.space_group_name_H-M   'P 1'
#
loop_
_entity.id
_entity.type
_entity.pdbx_description
1 polymer ?
#
loop_
_entity_poly.entity_id
_entity_poly.type
_entity_poly.pdbx_seq_one_letter_code
_entity_poly.pdbx_strand_id
1 'polypeptide(L)'
;MSRDSDLYVFSADSLPADPRFLPPLANGLLGWRVYDGVMHMGGVYNGEGGRCHRADVPCPLAVEVKLEEPVQQEYALDARSGVFTHTLTTPSGTVSQTLYSHRCYPNLMVMEVLMVRHVTSEEPFTVEMVSSFAPQSKDIQFQFGPDYKGGRYIHGSTKSAEVPGGPCPAVHLIWMPVPSSLTLPPGQSQGRWGFLVAAADCSETAEGAFDKGLSQMAAGNLRPSHNKAWAELWLQSSVEVLGSERLSRALIGCMFYLLSALPSIHHTSGSFGGISPGGLSNGGDGQDYWGHVFWDQDIWMYPGIALFYPELARALLKYRVGTIEGAKYNAQKQGHKGLKFPWESAVSGREVCPDDVYGQQEIHINGDVALAFQNYLYLTQDLSVFREAGGAQLVYGVADYWVSRVKWNPEDQKYHLLGVMPPDEFYRNVNNSVYTNVVAKFRLGSSHRFSL
;
A
#
# COMPACT_ATOMS: atom_id res chain seq x y z
N MET A 1 -7.76 38.34 -4.80
CA MET A 1 -6.49 37.66 -5.11
C MET A 1 -5.91 37.18 -3.79
N SER A 2 -6.45 36.08 -3.24
CA SER A 2 -5.79 35.39 -2.14
C SER A 2 -4.51 34.77 -2.69
N ARG A 3 -3.44 34.73 -1.88
CA ARG A 3 -2.19 34.03 -2.21
C ARG A 3 -2.55 32.69 -2.84
N ASP A 4 -2.01 32.38 -4.02
CA ASP A 4 -2.17 31.08 -4.68
C ASP A 4 -1.78 30.00 -3.65
N SER A 5 -2.78 29.41 -2.99
CA SER A 5 -2.54 28.35 -2.03
C SER A 5 -2.14 27.14 -2.85
N ASP A 6 -0.99 26.58 -2.53
CA ASP A 6 -0.49 25.41 -3.21
C ASP A 6 -1.50 24.25 -3.09
N LEU A 7 -2.14 23.89 -4.20
CA LEU A 7 -3.21 22.88 -4.23
C LEU A 7 -2.74 21.48 -3.80
N TYR A 8 -1.43 21.21 -3.82
CA TYR A 8 -0.88 19.92 -3.39
C TYR A 8 -0.55 19.87 -1.90
N VAL A 9 -0.54 21.01 -1.21
CA VAL A 9 -0.22 21.07 0.21
C VAL A 9 -1.52 21.07 1.02
N PHE A 10 -1.66 20.06 1.87
CA PHE A 10 -2.76 19.92 2.81
C PHE A 10 -2.28 20.30 4.19
N SER A 11 -2.57 21.54 4.62
CA SER A 11 -2.16 22.03 5.94
C SER A 11 -3.32 22.18 6.93
N ALA A 12 -2.98 22.04 8.21
CA ALA A 12 -3.86 22.24 9.36
C ALA A 12 -3.03 22.66 10.59
N ASP A 13 -3.65 23.31 11.57
CA ASP A 13 -3.04 23.67 12.86
C ASP A 13 -3.09 22.52 13.88
N SER A 14 -3.95 21.53 13.63
CA SER A 14 -4.24 20.40 14.50
C SER A 14 -4.38 19.11 13.70
N LEU A 15 -4.02 17.99 14.34
CA LEU A 15 -4.28 16.67 13.79
C LEU A 15 -5.71 16.22 14.11
N PRO A 16 -6.30 15.31 13.30
CA PRO A 16 -7.57 14.70 13.62
C PRO A 16 -7.55 14.00 14.99
N ALA A 17 -8.64 14.16 15.75
CA ALA A 17 -8.78 13.51 17.06
C ALA A 17 -8.94 11.98 16.95
N ASP A 18 -9.47 11.49 15.82
CA ASP A 18 -9.58 10.08 15.52
C ASP A 18 -8.32 9.61 14.77
N PRO A 19 -7.50 8.71 15.35
CA PRO A 19 -6.25 8.26 14.76
C PRO A 19 -6.39 7.63 13.36
N ARG A 20 -7.58 7.14 13.00
CA ARG A 20 -7.86 6.55 11.68
C ARG A 20 -7.71 7.55 10.55
N PHE A 21 -7.87 8.85 10.84
CA PHE A 21 -7.75 9.92 9.84
C PHE A 21 -6.37 10.59 9.84
N LEU A 22 -5.41 10.08 10.62
CA LEU A 22 -4.04 10.58 10.58
C LEU A 22 -3.45 10.40 9.16
N PRO A 23 -2.67 11.38 8.66
CA PRO A 23 -2.07 11.33 7.33
C PRO A 23 -1.33 10.00 7.05
N PRO A 24 -1.75 9.23 6.03
CA PRO A 24 -1.05 8.02 5.63
C PRO A 24 0.17 8.35 4.76
N LEU A 25 1.27 7.65 5.02
CA LEU A 25 2.49 7.70 4.21
C LEU A 25 2.82 6.29 3.73
N ALA A 26 3.00 6.12 2.41
CA ALA A 26 3.32 4.83 1.82
C ALA A 26 4.16 4.96 0.53
N ASN A 27 4.84 3.87 0.16
CA ASN A 27 5.66 3.80 -1.06
C ASN A 27 5.47 2.50 -1.87
N GLY A 28 4.35 1.80 -1.65
CA GLY A 28 4.04 0.50 -2.26
C GLY A 28 4.68 -0.73 -1.59
N LEU A 29 5.63 -0.54 -0.67
CA LEU A 29 6.17 -1.61 0.17
C LEU A 29 5.96 -1.35 1.66
N LEU A 30 6.27 -0.15 2.13
CA LEU A 30 6.10 0.25 3.52
C LEU A 30 5.02 1.33 3.61
N GLY A 31 4.07 1.14 4.53
CA GLY A 31 2.97 2.09 4.77
C GLY A 31 2.66 2.22 6.25
N TRP A 32 2.37 3.43 6.69
CA TRP A 32 1.95 3.74 8.06
C TRP A 32 1.15 5.03 8.11
N ARG A 33 0.51 5.31 9.25
CA ARG A 33 -0.07 6.63 9.56
C ARG A 33 0.93 7.38 10.43
N VAL A 34 1.07 8.69 10.20
CA VAL A 34 2.02 9.51 10.98
C VAL A 34 1.74 9.37 12.48
N TYR A 35 2.81 9.17 13.26
CA TYR A 35 2.78 8.97 14.72
C TYR A 35 2.10 7.68 15.23
N ASP A 36 1.55 6.85 14.34
CA ASP A 36 1.05 5.53 14.71
C ASP A 36 2.22 4.61 15.08
N GLY A 37 2.04 3.83 16.15
CA GLY A 37 3.02 2.85 16.63
C GLY A 37 3.14 1.64 15.70
N VAL A 38 2.23 1.50 14.73
CA VAL A 38 2.18 0.39 13.77
C VAL A 38 2.47 0.89 12.35
N MET A 39 3.32 0.13 11.65
CA MET A 39 3.52 0.18 10.21
C MET A 39 3.19 -1.18 9.60
N HIS A 40 2.96 -1.21 8.29
CA HIS A 40 2.70 -2.41 7.51
C HIS A 40 3.74 -2.57 6.41
N MET A 41 4.09 -3.82 6.11
CA MET A 41 4.94 -4.20 4.99
C MET A 41 4.14 -5.04 3.98
N GLY A 42 4.19 -4.68 2.71
CA GLY A 42 3.53 -5.38 1.63
C GLY A 42 3.92 -6.86 1.59
N GLY A 43 2.92 -7.74 1.46
CA GLY A 43 3.13 -9.19 1.44
C GLY A 43 3.30 -9.85 2.81
N VAL A 44 3.24 -9.11 3.91
CA VAL A 44 3.32 -9.67 5.28
C VAL A 44 1.94 -9.75 5.89
N TYR A 45 1.40 -10.97 5.95
CA TYR A 45 0.11 -11.27 6.56
C TYR A 45 0.25 -12.29 7.69
N ASN A 46 -0.60 -12.16 8.70
CA ASN A 46 -0.71 -13.06 9.84
C ASN A 46 -2.14 -13.60 9.94
N GLY A 47 -2.26 -14.88 10.31
CA GLY A 47 -3.55 -15.51 10.56
C GLY A 47 -4.03 -16.39 9.40
N GLU A 48 -4.72 -17.48 9.75
CA GLU A 48 -5.21 -18.47 8.79
C GLU A 48 -6.63 -18.14 8.30
N GLY A 49 -6.86 -18.25 6.99
CA GLY A 49 -8.19 -18.13 6.37
C GLY A 49 -8.88 -16.81 6.72
N GLY A 50 -10.11 -16.88 7.21
CA GLY A 50 -10.92 -15.72 7.63
C GLY A 50 -10.34 -14.86 8.78
N ARG A 51 -9.19 -15.23 9.34
CA ARG A 51 -8.45 -14.41 10.33
C ARG A 51 -7.19 -13.78 9.73
N CYS A 52 -6.91 -14.02 8.46
CA CYS A 52 -5.78 -13.41 7.78
C CYS A 52 -5.93 -11.89 7.76
N HIS A 53 -4.85 -11.18 8.03
CA HIS A 53 -4.77 -9.72 7.99
C HIS A 53 -3.32 -9.29 7.88
N ARG A 54 -3.06 -8.03 7.51
CA ARG A 54 -1.67 -7.53 7.49
C ARG A 54 -1.08 -7.55 8.89
N ALA A 55 0.13 -8.06 9.00
CA ALA A 55 0.79 -8.13 10.30
C ALA A 55 1.18 -6.73 10.80
N ASP A 56 0.90 -6.45 12.07
CA ASP A 56 1.38 -5.24 12.73
C ASP A 56 2.92 -5.30 12.88
N VAL A 57 3.64 -4.41 12.20
CA VAL A 57 5.09 -4.22 12.39
C VAL A 57 5.29 -2.97 13.26
N PRO A 58 6.05 -3.00 14.36
CA PRO A 58 6.23 -1.81 15.20
C PRO A 58 7.00 -0.73 14.45
N CYS A 59 6.58 0.53 14.54
CA CYS A 59 7.20 1.63 13.83
C CYS A 59 8.17 2.44 14.70
N PRO A 60 9.50 2.40 14.45
CA PRO A 60 10.47 3.20 15.21
C PRO A 60 10.36 4.71 15.01
N LEU A 61 9.65 5.15 13.97
CA LEU A 61 9.43 6.57 13.68
C LEU A 61 8.18 7.14 14.35
N ALA A 62 7.48 6.36 15.18
CA ALA A 62 6.40 6.82 16.04
C ALA A 62 6.95 7.76 17.14
N VAL A 63 7.35 8.95 16.70
CA VAL A 63 8.05 9.96 17.48
C VAL A 63 7.44 11.31 17.15
N GLU A 64 7.05 12.05 18.17
CA GLU A 64 6.58 13.43 18.05
C GLU A 64 7.64 14.39 18.57
N VAL A 65 7.90 15.47 17.83
CA VAL A 65 8.69 16.59 18.34
C VAL A 65 7.78 17.47 19.18
N LYS A 66 8.20 17.75 20.42
CA LYS A 66 7.51 18.68 21.33
C LYS A 66 8.44 19.79 21.77
N LEU A 67 7.82 20.94 22.02
CA LEU A 67 8.48 22.16 22.45
C LEU A 67 7.56 22.84 23.46
N GLU A 68 8.12 23.41 24.54
CA GLU A 68 7.35 24.13 25.55
C GLU A 68 6.76 25.42 24.95
N GLU A 69 5.42 25.50 24.91
CA GLU A 69 4.65 26.69 24.48
C GLU A 69 5.03 27.24 23.09
N PRO A 70 4.80 26.49 22.00
CA PRO A 70 4.97 27.02 20.65
C PRO A 70 3.99 28.17 20.40
N VAL A 71 4.47 29.24 19.76
CA VAL A 71 3.62 30.37 19.36
C VAL A 71 2.74 30.01 18.17
N GLN A 72 3.26 29.14 17.29
CA GLN A 72 2.53 28.62 16.14
C GLN A 72 2.91 27.16 15.89
N GLN A 73 1.92 26.37 15.48
CA GLN A 73 2.07 24.98 15.07
C GLN A 73 1.35 24.78 13.73
N GLU A 74 2.00 24.06 12.81
CA GLU A 74 1.43 23.70 11.51
C GLU A 74 1.81 22.26 11.16
N TYR A 75 0.82 21.50 10.72
CA TYR A 75 0.99 20.21 10.08
C TYR A 75 0.71 20.38 8.59
N ALA A 76 1.53 19.77 7.74
CA ALA A 76 1.35 19.80 6.30
C ALA A 76 1.66 18.44 5.68
N LEU A 77 0.79 17.96 4.80
CA LEU A 77 1.08 16.85 3.88
C LEU A 77 1.23 17.41 2.47
N ASP A 78 2.43 17.32 1.91
CA ASP A 78 2.67 17.67 0.51
C ASP A 78 2.44 16.44 -0.38
N ALA A 79 1.34 16.43 -1.12
CA ALA A 79 0.98 15.37 -2.03
C ALA A 79 1.92 15.27 -3.25
N ARG A 80 2.70 16.32 -3.59
CA ARG A 80 3.69 16.22 -4.67
C ARG A 80 4.84 15.32 -4.29
N SER A 81 5.23 15.33 -3.03
CA SER A 81 6.41 14.64 -2.54
C SER A 81 6.10 13.49 -1.58
N GLY A 82 4.85 13.34 -1.14
CA GLY A 82 4.48 12.35 -0.12
C GLY A 82 5.20 12.59 1.20
N VAL A 83 5.41 13.87 1.53
CA VAL A 83 6.13 14.31 2.70
C VAL A 83 5.17 14.93 3.69
N PHE A 84 5.18 14.42 4.92
CA PHE A 84 4.52 15.07 6.04
C PHE A 84 5.51 15.93 6.81
N THR A 85 5.12 17.14 7.17
CA THR A 85 5.90 18.08 7.96
C THR A 85 5.08 18.57 9.14
N HIS A 86 5.68 18.54 10.33
CA HIS A 86 5.20 19.21 11.53
C HIS A 86 6.18 20.35 11.87
N THR A 87 5.71 21.59 11.83
CA THR A 87 6.49 22.79 12.12
C THR A 87 6.00 23.45 13.39
N LEU A 88 6.94 23.70 14.30
CA LEU A 88 6.75 24.43 15.55
C LEU A 88 7.57 25.71 15.48
N THR A 89 6.95 26.86 15.75
CA THR A 89 7.62 28.16 15.73
C THR A 89 7.54 28.84 17.08
N THR A 90 8.67 29.37 17.52
CA THR A 90 8.84 30.21 18.71
C THR A 90 9.57 31.50 18.36
N PRO A 91 9.64 32.48 19.26
CA PRO A 91 10.50 33.65 19.08
C PRO A 91 11.98 33.27 18.93
N SER A 92 12.41 32.19 19.60
CA SER A 92 13.79 31.72 19.62
C SER A 92 14.20 31.00 18.33
N GLY A 93 13.25 30.32 17.66
CA GLY A 93 13.54 29.55 16.45
C GLY A 93 12.36 28.72 15.96
N THR A 94 12.59 28.03 14.84
CA THR A 94 11.66 27.11 14.20
C THR A 94 12.22 25.69 14.24
N VAL A 95 11.34 24.72 14.43
CA VAL A 95 11.65 23.29 14.38
C VAL A 95 10.70 22.62 13.41
N SER A 96 11.25 21.91 12.42
CA SER A 96 10.48 21.18 11.42
C SER A 96 10.85 19.71 11.47
N GLN A 97 9.90 18.88 11.90
CA GLN A 97 9.97 17.43 11.78
C GLN A 97 9.37 17.02 10.44
N THR A 98 10.05 16.14 9.70
CA THR A 98 9.59 15.70 8.40
C THR A 98 9.64 14.18 8.29
N LEU A 99 8.52 13.55 7.89
CA LEU A 99 8.32 12.10 7.83
C LEU A 99 7.94 11.66 6.41
N TYR A 100 8.49 10.54 5.95
CA TYR A 100 8.18 9.98 4.63
C TYR A 100 8.61 8.52 4.49
N SER A 101 7.83 7.75 3.73
CA SER A 101 8.24 6.46 3.18
C SER A 101 9.00 6.69 1.87
N HIS A 102 10.25 6.27 1.80
CA HIS A 102 11.16 6.69 0.74
C HIS A 102 10.75 6.07 -0.60
N ARG A 103 10.39 6.92 -1.57
CA ARG A 103 9.87 6.46 -2.88
C ARG A 103 10.92 5.75 -3.76
N CYS A 104 12.15 6.27 -3.82
CA CYS A 104 13.22 5.64 -4.61
C CYS A 104 13.77 4.35 -3.97
N TYR A 105 13.69 4.21 -2.64
CA TYR A 105 14.27 3.10 -1.88
C TYR A 105 13.14 2.51 -1.03
N PRO A 106 12.36 1.56 -1.58
CA PRO A 106 11.08 1.18 -0.99
C PRO A 106 11.20 0.58 0.42
N ASN A 107 12.35 0.00 0.74
CA ASN A 107 12.67 -0.56 2.07
C ASN A 107 13.01 0.49 3.13
N LEU A 108 13.02 1.80 2.81
CA LEU A 108 13.40 2.86 3.74
C LEU A 108 12.22 3.74 4.16
N MET A 109 12.16 4.04 5.45
CA MET A 109 11.38 5.14 6.02
C MET A 109 12.35 6.11 6.70
N VAL A 110 11.99 7.39 6.69
CA VAL A 110 12.89 8.45 7.12
C VAL A 110 12.16 9.49 7.96
N MET A 111 12.80 9.88 9.06
CA MET A 111 12.48 11.09 9.81
C MET A 111 13.66 12.05 9.74
N GLU A 112 13.38 13.32 9.45
CA GLU A 112 14.36 14.40 9.53
C GLU A 112 13.86 15.48 10.49
N VAL A 113 14.77 16.06 11.26
CA VAL A 113 14.47 17.22 12.11
C VAL A 113 15.42 18.34 11.71
N LEU A 114 14.86 19.50 11.37
CA LEU A 114 15.59 20.74 11.12
C LEU A 114 15.24 21.73 12.22
N MET A 115 16.26 22.23 12.91
CA MET A 115 16.11 23.34 13.87
C MET A 115 16.81 24.56 13.29
N VAL A 116 16.14 25.70 13.26
CA VAL A 116 16.67 26.98 12.79
C VAL A 116 16.46 28.02 13.89
N ARG A 117 17.55 28.66 14.31
CA ARG A 117 17.53 29.71 15.32
C ARG A 117 17.26 31.06 14.66
N HIS A 118 16.33 31.83 15.22
CA HIS A 118 15.98 33.16 14.69
C HIS A 118 16.76 34.31 15.35
N VAL A 119 17.25 34.09 16.57
CA VAL A 119 17.97 35.10 17.36
C VAL A 119 19.29 34.54 17.86
N THR A 120 20.36 35.32 17.79
CA THR A 120 21.63 34.94 18.42
C THR A 120 21.42 34.80 19.93
N SER A 121 21.72 33.62 20.47
CA SER A 121 21.59 33.34 21.90
C SER A 121 22.74 32.44 22.34
N GLU A 122 23.23 32.69 23.55
CA GLU A 122 24.22 31.84 24.23
C GLU A 122 23.57 30.63 24.90
N GLU A 123 22.23 30.53 24.88
CA GLU A 123 21.50 29.39 25.42
C GLU A 123 21.26 28.30 24.36
N PRO A 124 21.35 27.02 24.75
CA PRO A 124 20.99 25.91 23.88
C PRO A 124 19.50 25.98 23.51
N PHE A 125 19.18 25.62 22.27
CA PHE A 125 17.79 25.46 21.85
C PHE A 125 17.50 23.96 21.78
N THR A 126 16.65 23.47 22.69
CA THR A 126 16.39 22.04 22.87
C THR A 126 14.93 21.72 22.57
N VAL A 127 14.69 20.58 21.93
CA VAL A 127 13.37 19.99 21.75
C VAL A 127 13.28 18.60 22.32
N GLU A 128 12.11 18.24 22.79
CA GLU A 128 11.80 16.88 23.25
C GLU A 128 11.38 16.00 22.07
N MET A 129 11.84 14.75 22.10
CA MET A 129 11.49 13.72 21.14
C MET A 129 10.69 12.65 21.88
N VAL A 130 9.37 12.69 21.75
CA VAL A 130 8.47 11.77 22.46
C VAL A 130 8.22 10.55 21.59
N SER A 131 8.86 9.43 21.92
CA SER A 131 8.66 8.16 21.22
C SER A 131 7.63 7.27 21.92
N SER A 132 6.71 6.71 21.13
CA SER A 132 5.79 5.64 21.57
C SER A 132 6.26 4.25 21.13
N PHE A 133 7.44 4.15 20.53
CA PHE A 133 7.96 2.91 19.95
C PHE A 133 8.23 1.84 21.01
N ALA A 134 7.65 0.67 20.80
CA ALA A 134 8.00 -0.57 21.47
C ALA A 134 8.35 -1.63 20.41
N PRO A 135 9.48 -2.34 20.51
CA PRO A 135 9.90 -3.35 19.52
C PRO A 135 9.15 -4.68 19.71
N GLN A 136 7.82 -4.61 19.71
CA GLN A 136 6.92 -5.74 19.96
C GLN A 136 5.79 -5.74 18.93
N SER A 137 5.27 -6.93 18.63
CA SER A 137 4.14 -7.10 17.73
C SER A 137 3.19 -8.18 18.28
N LYS A 138 1.89 -7.96 18.07
CA LYS A 138 0.87 -8.97 18.33
C LYS A 138 0.90 -10.08 17.26
N ASP A 139 1.43 -9.81 16.07
CA ASP A 139 1.39 -10.69 14.91
C ASP A 139 2.72 -11.34 14.56
N ILE A 140 3.83 -10.77 15.03
CA ILE A 140 5.20 -11.23 14.71
C ILE A 140 5.94 -11.54 16.00
N GLN A 141 6.63 -12.68 16.03
CA GLN A 141 7.51 -13.02 17.14
C GLN A 141 8.92 -12.50 16.86
N PHE A 142 9.21 -11.29 17.33
CA PHE A 142 10.53 -10.66 17.18
C PHE A 142 11.55 -11.14 18.21
N GLN A 143 12.80 -11.20 17.77
CA GLN A 143 13.99 -11.32 18.59
C GLN A 143 15.02 -10.25 18.19
N PHE A 144 15.85 -9.84 19.14
CA PHE A 144 16.94 -8.90 18.85
C PHE A 144 18.09 -9.62 18.16
N GLY A 145 18.55 -9.03 17.07
CA GLY A 145 19.82 -9.36 16.45
C GLY A 145 20.94 -8.44 16.95
N PRO A 146 22.18 -8.65 16.48
CA PRO A 146 23.27 -7.72 16.78
C PRO A 146 23.01 -6.34 16.18
N ASP A 147 23.39 -5.28 16.90
CA ASP A 147 23.38 -3.92 16.36
C ASP A 147 24.18 -3.85 15.04
N TYR A 148 23.68 -3.08 14.08
CA TYR A 148 24.26 -2.95 12.74
C TYR A 148 24.57 -1.49 12.41
N LYS A 149 25.86 -1.14 12.35
CA LYS A 149 26.36 0.21 12.02
C LYS A 149 25.69 1.35 12.80
N GLY A 150 25.49 1.13 14.11
CA GLY A 150 24.82 2.08 15.01
C GLY A 150 23.30 2.01 15.00
N GLY A 151 22.70 1.19 14.13
CA GLY A 151 21.29 0.83 14.18
C GLY A 151 21.02 -0.35 15.11
N ARG A 152 19.85 -0.36 15.74
CA ARG A 152 19.29 -1.54 16.42
C ARG A 152 18.66 -2.47 15.39
N TYR A 153 18.60 -3.75 15.70
CA TYR A 153 18.10 -4.77 14.79
C TYR A 153 17.18 -5.76 15.51
N ILE A 154 15.98 -5.95 14.96
CA ILE A 154 15.08 -7.05 15.32
C ILE A 154 14.69 -7.82 14.07
N HIS A 155 14.42 -9.11 14.26
CA HIS A 155 13.89 -9.95 13.19
C HIS A 155 12.96 -11.03 13.76
N GLY A 156 12.05 -11.53 12.93
CA GLY A 156 11.06 -12.51 13.34
C GLY A 156 10.19 -12.96 12.19
N SER A 157 9.27 -13.87 12.46
CA SER A 157 8.26 -14.33 11.50
C SER A 157 6.86 -14.15 12.07
N THR A 158 5.87 -14.04 11.19
CA THR A 158 4.47 -14.00 11.61
C THR A 158 4.10 -15.26 12.39
N LYS A 159 3.18 -15.11 13.35
CA LYS A 159 2.81 -16.20 14.28
C LYS A 159 1.97 -17.27 13.62
N SER A 160 1.22 -16.93 12.57
CA SER A 160 0.35 -17.84 11.85
C SER A 160 0.44 -17.59 10.34
N ALA A 161 0.59 -18.68 9.58
CA ALA A 161 0.50 -18.66 8.14
C ALA A 161 -0.95 -18.41 7.67
N GLU A 162 -1.08 -17.92 6.44
CA GLU A 162 -2.37 -17.71 5.75
C GLU A 162 -3.13 -19.01 5.51
N VAL A 163 -2.39 -20.09 5.25
CA VAL A 163 -2.92 -21.41 4.91
C VAL A 163 -2.30 -22.49 5.80
N PRO A 164 -3.02 -23.58 6.12
CA PRO A 164 -2.45 -24.68 6.90
C PRO A 164 -1.14 -25.21 6.30
N GLY A 165 -0.07 -25.20 7.08
CA GLY A 165 1.27 -25.62 6.66
C GLY A 165 1.97 -24.67 5.66
N GLY A 166 1.41 -23.49 5.43
CA GLY A 166 2.01 -22.45 4.60
C GLY A 166 3.18 -21.73 5.28
N PRO A 167 3.88 -20.85 4.54
CA PRO A 167 4.97 -20.06 5.10
C PRO A 167 4.45 -18.98 6.05
N CYS A 168 5.23 -18.69 7.09
CA CYS A 168 5.11 -17.47 7.89
C CYS A 168 6.14 -16.44 7.39
N PRO A 169 5.71 -15.34 6.75
CA PRO A 169 6.63 -14.32 6.26
C PRO A 169 7.58 -13.81 7.36
N ALA A 170 8.84 -13.62 7.00
CA ALA A 170 9.85 -13.03 7.87
C ALA A 170 9.87 -11.51 7.71
N VAL A 171 10.24 -10.82 8.79
CA VAL A 171 10.45 -9.37 8.83
C VAL A 171 11.75 -9.09 9.56
N HIS A 172 12.60 -8.29 8.92
CA HIS A 172 13.86 -7.79 9.43
C HIS A 172 13.77 -6.27 9.50
N LEU A 173 14.03 -5.69 10.67
CA LEU A 173 13.90 -4.26 10.92
C LEU A 173 15.19 -3.72 11.54
N ILE A 174 15.86 -2.80 10.84
CA ILE A 174 17.04 -2.08 11.33
C ILE A 174 16.68 -0.60 11.46
N TRP A 175 16.94 0.01 12.62
CA TRP A 175 16.62 1.42 12.82
C TRP A 175 17.66 2.17 13.62
N MET A 176 17.79 3.47 13.34
CA MET A 176 18.61 4.38 14.15
C MET A 176 17.89 4.70 15.47
N PRO A 177 18.54 4.53 16.64
CA PRO A 177 17.99 5.02 17.90
C PRO A 177 17.67 6.51 17.84
N VAL A 178 16.50 6.89 18.31
CA VAL A 178 16.10 8.31 18.46
C VAL A 178 16.37 8.73 19.91
N PRO A 179 17.17 9.78 20.17
CA PRO A 179 17.39 10.29 21.52
C PRO A 179 16.11 10.94 22.06
N SER A 180 15.98 11.08 23.39
CA SER A 180 14.83 11.74 24.02
C SER A 180 14.76 13.26 23.81
N SER A 181 15.85 13.87 23.36
CA SER A 181 15.90 15.29 23.02
C SER A 181 16.94 15.56 21.94
N LEU A 182 16.75 16.66 21.21
CA LEU A 182 17.72 17.23 20.29
C LEU A 182 18.07 18.64 20.73
N THR A 183 19.36 18.97 20.72
CA THR A 183 19.85 20.27 21.16
C THR A 183 20.68 20.92 20.06
N LEU A 184 20.29 22.13 19.68
CA LEU A 184 21.10 23.05 18.90
C LEU A 184 22.00 23.84 19.86
N PRO A 185 23.33 23.66 19.81
CA PRO A 185 24.27 24.34 20.70
C PRO A 185 24.19 25.88 20.63
N PRO A 186 24.72 26.57 21.66
CA PRO A 186 24.93 28.01 21.62
C PRO A 186 25.70 28.47 20.37
N GLY A 187 25.31 29.61 19.81
CA GLY A 187 25.98 30.19 18.64
C GLY A 187 25.76 29.46 17.29
N GLN A 188 25.18 28.25 17.28
CA GLN A 188 24.83 27.56 16.05
C GLN A 188 23.48 28.06 15.51
N SER A 189 23.44 28.44 14.23
CA SER A 189 22.24 29.00 13.58
C SER A 189 21.24 27.94 13.13
N GLN A 190 21.70 26.74 12.80
CA GLN A 190 20.84 25.63 12.41
C GLN A 190 21.47 24.27 12.68
N GLY A 191 20.64 23.26 12.89
CA GLY A 191 21.03 21.86 13.03
C GLY A 191 20.07 20.96 12.29
N ARG A 192 20.58 19.87 11.70
CA ARG A 192 19.79 18.87 10.99
C ARG A 192 20.15 17.48 11.49
N TRP A 193 19.12 16.71 11.81
CA TRP A 193 19.23 15.31 12.22
C TRP A 193 18.40 14.44 11.30
N GLY A 194 18.89 13.23 11.02
CA GLY A 194 18.20 12.25 10.19
C GLY A 194 18.17 10.89 10.90
N PHE A 195 17.05 10.21 10.81
CA PHE A 195 16.80 8.89 11.40
C PHE A 195 16.21 7.97 10.34
N LEU A 196 16.81 6.80 10.21
CA LEU A 196 16.47 5.81 9.19
C LEU A 196 15.84 4.58 9.85
N VAL A 197 14.84 4.03 9.16
CA VAL A 197 14.33 2.68 9.38
C VAL A 197 14.42 1.93 8.07
N ALA A 198 15.04 0.75 8.09
CA ALA A 198 15.09 -0.20 7.00
C ALA A 198 14.29 -1.45 7.36
N ALA A 199 13.37 -1.86 6.49
CA ALA A 199 12.56 -3.06 6.67
C ALA A 199 12.59 -3.93 5.42
N ALA A 200 12.75 -5.24 5.59
CA ALA A 200 12.74 -6.22 4.50
C ALA A 200 12.33 -7.62 4.98
N ASP A 201 12.19 -8.55 4.03
CA ASP A 201 11.87 -9.96 4.27
C ASP A 201 13.10 -10.83 4.61
N CYS A 202 14.31 -10.32 4.39
CA CYS A 202 15.56 -10.97 4.77
C CYS A 202 16.60 -9.96 5.30
N SER A 203 17.60 -10.46 6.03
CA SER A 203 18.64 -9.63 6.63
C SER A 203 19.50 -8.91 5.59
N GLU A 204 19.87 -9.59 4.50
CA GLU A 204 20.71 -9.02 3.44
C GLU A 204 20.07 -7.78 2.81
N THR A 205 18.78 -7.85 2.48
CA THR A 205 18.03 -6.72 1.92
C THR A 205 17.85 -5.60 2.95
N ALA A 206 17.60 -5.92 4.22
CA ALA A 206 17.48 -4.92 5.28
C ALA A 206 18.80 -4.17 5.51
N GLU A 207 19.91 -4.89 5.62
CA GLU A 207 21.26 -4.32 5.76
C GLU A 207 21.65 -3.49 4.55
N GLY A 208 21.43 -4.01 3.34
CA GLY A 208 21.71 -3.29 2.09
C GLY A 208 20.88 -2.01 1.94
N ALA A 209 19.60 -2.05 2.34
CA ALA A 209 18.75 -0.86 2.38
C ALA A 209 19.25 0.16 3.40
N PHE A 210 19.63 -0.29 4.61
CA PHE A 210 20.17 0.58 5.66
C PHE A 210 21.48 1.25 5.23
N ASP A 211 22.40 0.49 4.63
CA ASP A 211 23.64 0.99 4.05
C ASP A 211 23.40 2.04 2.97
N LYS A 212 22.43 1.76 2.09
CA LYS A 212 22.03 2.72 1.06
C LYS A 212 21.49 3.99 1.70
N GLY A 213 20.63 3.88 2.71
CA GLY A 213 20.09 5.01 3.46
C GLY A 213 21.19 5.86 4.11
N LEU A 214 22.14 5.24 4.81
CA LEU A 214 23.30 5.92 5.42
C LEU A 214 24.14 6.65 4.37
N SER A 215 24.43 6.00 3.24
CA SER A 215 25.17 6.60 2.14
C SER A 215 24.46 7.81 1.53
N GLN A 216 23.14 7.71 1.28
CA GLN A 216 22.37 8.82 0.73
C GLN A 216 22.21 9.97 1.72
N MET A 217 22.09 9.67 3.02
CA MET A 217 22.05 10.67 4.08
C MET A 217 23.38 11.43 4.17
N ALA A 218 24.51 10.72 4.18
CA ALA A 218 25.85 11.33 4.21
C ALA A 218 26.14 12.19 2.96
N ALA A 219 25.61 11.78 1.80
CA ALA A 219 25.71 12.53 0.55
C ALA A 219 24.72 13.71 0.44
N GLY A 220 23.81 13.91 1.41
CA GLY A 220 22.76 14.91 1.35
C GLY A 220 21.69 14.65 0.27
N ASN A 221 21.61 13.42 -0.25
CA ASN A 221 20.77 13.03 -1.38
C ASN A 221 19.51 12.23 -0.98
N LEU A 222 19.29 12.00 0.32
CA LEU A 222 18.12 11.26 0.80
C LEU A 222 16.80 11.94 0.43
N ARG A 223 16.56 13.19 0.88
CA ARG A 223 15.38 13.96 0.48
C ARG A 223 15.31 14.26 -1.03
N PRO A 224 16.39 14.71 -1.70
CA PRO A 224 16.36 14.96 -3.14
C PRO A 224 16.00 13.73 -3.98
N SER A 225 16.55 12.55 -3.69
CA SER A 225 16.23 11.32 -4.44
C SER A 225 14.78 10.88 -4.25
N HIS A 226 14.22 11.05 -3.05
CA HIS A 226 12.81 10.84 -2.77
C HIS A 226 11.91 11.78 -3.59
N ASN A 227 12.18 13.09 -3.52
CA ASN A 227 11.39 14.10 -4.22
C ASN A 227 11.47 13.92 -5.74
N LYS A 228 12.64 13.55 -6.26
CA LYS A 228 12.84 13.23 -7.68
C LYS A 228 11.96 12.06 -8.12
N ALA A 229 11.95 10.96 -7.35
CA ALA A 229 11.14 9.79 -7.69
C ALA A 229 9.64 10.08 -7.67
N TRP A 230 9.18 10.97 -6.77
CA TRP A 230 7.79 11.44 -6.78
C TRP A 230 7.48 12.37 -7.94
N ALA A 231 8.38 13.31 -8.27
CA ALA A 231 8.21 14.18 -9.42
C ALA A 231 8.11 13.38 -10.73
N GLU A 232 8.96 12.36 -10.91
CA GLU A 232 8.90 11.45 -12.06
C GLU A 232 7.55 10.73 -12.19
N LEU A 233 6.94 10.36 -11.07
CA LEU A 233 5.62 9.76 -11.04
C LEU A 233 4.56 10.77 -11.50
N TRP A 234 4.50 11.95 -10.86
CA TRP A 234 3.51 12.99 -11.20
C TRP A 234 3.60 13.49 -12.64
N LEU A 235 4.77 13.43 -13.29
CA LEU A 235 4.92 13.78 -14.71
C LEU A 235 4.02 12.95 -15.64
N GLN A 236 3.64 11.73 -15.24
CA GLN A 236 2.82 10.84 -16.06
C GLN A 236 1.31 10.98 -15.81
N SER A 237 0.90 11.63 -14.71
CA SER A 237 -0.52 11.82 -14.38
C SER A 237 -0.79 13.20 -13.80
N SER A 238 -1.38 14.08 -14.62
CA SER A 238 -1.95 15.33 -14.16
C SER A 238 -3.38 15.47 -14.68
N VAL A 239 -4.26 15.93 -13.80
CA VAL A 239 -5.65 16.28 -14.14
C VAL A 239 -5.89 17.68 -13.59
N GLU A 240 -6.05 18.64 -14.49
CA GLU A 240 -6.30 20.04 -14.12
C GLU A 240 -7.79 20.33 -14.14
N VAL A 241 -8.30 20.84 -13.02
CA VAL A 241 -9.70 21.29 -12.91
C VAL A 241 -9.73 22.80 -12.79
N LEU A 242 -10.39 23.44 -13.75
CA LEU A 242 -10.58 24.89 -13.77
C LEU A 242 -11.81 25.28 -12.95
N GLY A 243 -11.68 26.33 -12.14
CA GLY A 243 -12.83 26.96 -11.46
C GLY A 243 -13.28 26.32 -10.15
N SER A 244 -12.63 25.25 -9.64
CA SER A 244 -12.93 24.68 -8.33
C SER A 244 -11.69 24.12 -7.63
N GLU A 245 -11.05 24.93 -6.79
CA GLU A 245 -9.89 24.50 -5.97
C GLU A 245 -10.24 23.31 -5.08
N ARG A 246 -11.45 23.28 -4.51
CA ARG A 246 -11.89 22.16 -3.66
C ARG A 246 -11.89 20.84 -4.43
N LEU A 247 -12.39 20.83 -5.67
CA LEU A 247 -12.39 19.63 -6.51
C LEU A 247 -10.97 19.27 -6.94
N SER A 248 -10.14 20.24 -7.31
CA SER A 248 -8.72 20.00 -7.63
C SER A 248 -7.98 19.34 -6.47
N ARG A 249 -8.13 19.86 -5.25
CA ARG A 249 -7.51 19.28 -4.04
C ARG A 249 -8.04 17.87 -3.76
N ALA A 250 -9.34 17.63 -3.91
CA ALA A 250 -9.90 16.29 -3.73
C ALA A 250 -9.29 15.28 -4.73
N LEU A 251 -9.19 15.64 -6.01
CA LEU A 251 -8.59 14.79 -7.04
C LEU A 251 -7.09 14.54 -6.79
N ILE A 252 -6.35 15.57 -6.41
CA ILE A 252 -4.92 15.45 -6.04
C ILE A 252 -4.78 14.48 -4.86
N GLY A 253 -5.62 14.61 -3.83
CA GLY A 253 -5.61 13.71 -2.67
C GLY A 253 -5.91 12.26 -3.07
N CYS A 254 -6.98 12.02 -3.84
CA CYS A 254 -7.31 10.68 -4.33
C CYS A 254 -6.17 10.05 -5.14
N MET A 255 -5.55 10.82 -6.04
CA MET A 255 -4.45 10.33 -6.86
C MET A 255 -3.20 10.06 -6.01
N PHE A 256 -2.89 10.95 -5.06
CA PHE A 256 -1.80 10.76 -4.12
C PHE A 256 -1.94 9.46 -3.32
N TYR A 257 -3.13 9.16 -2.78
CA TYR A 257 -3.35 7.94 -2.01
C TYR A 257 -3.18 6.68 -2.88
N LEU A 258 -3.71 6.70 -4.11
CA LEU A 258 -3.55 5.60 -5.06
C LEU A 258 -2.08 5.38 -5.42
N LEU A 259 -1.36 6.46 -5.74
CA LEU A 259 0.05 6.43 -6.11
C LEU A 259 0.96 6.02 -4.96
N SER A 260 0.59 6.32 -3.71
CA SER A 260 1.34 5.92 -2.51
C SER A 260 1.24 4.42 -2.23
N ALA A 261 0.13 3.78 -2.62
CA ALA A 261 -0.06 2.34 -2.48
C ALA A 261 0.66 1.52 -3.57
N LEU A 262 1.16 2.18 -4.63
CA LEU A 262 1.86 1.54 -5.75
C LEU A 262 3.38 1.54 -5.55
N PRO A 263 4.09 0.53 -6.10
CA PRO A 263 5.54 0.51 -6.06
C PRO A 263 6.15 1.66 -6.87
N SER A 264 7.46 1.84 -6.75
CA SER A 264 8.20 2.71 -7.66
C SER A 264 8.16 2.17 -9.09
N ILE A 265 8.03 3.06 -10.07
CA ILE A 265 8.09 2.70 -11.50
C ILE A 265 9.42 2.04 -11.91
N HIS A 266 10.49 2.26 -11.13
CA HIS A 266 11.81 1.66 -11.34
C HIS A 266 12.01 0.32 -10.60
N HIS A 267 11.04 -0.09 -9.76
CA HIS A 267 11.12 -1.29 -8.92
C HIS A 267 9.87 -2.17 -9.07
N THR A 268 9.29 -2.26 -10.27
CA THR A 268 8.12 -3.11 -10.55
C THR A 268 8.44 -4.61 -10.64
N SER A 269 9.71 -4.99 -10.57
CA SER A 269 10.17 -6.38 -10.60
C SER A 269 10.09 -7.09 -9.24
N GLY A 270 9.91 -6.35 -8.14
CA GLY A 270 9.73 -6.91 -6.81
C GLY A 270 8.35 -7.55 -6.60
N SER A 271 8.20 -8.34 -5.54
CA SER A 271 6.90 -8.91 -5.17
C SER A 271 5.97 -7.80 -4.70
N PHE A 272 4.95 -7.49 -5.51
CA PHE A 272 3.91 -6.52 -5.18
C PHE A 272 2.62 -7.25 -4.83
N GLY A 273 2.06 -6.98 -3.64
CA GLY A 273 0.93 -7.69 -3.06
C GLY A 273 -0.46 -7.21 -3.49
N GLY A 274 -0.55 -6.44 -4.56
CA GLY A 274 -1.80 -5.80 -5.00
C GLY A 274 -2.20 -4.59 -4.14
N ILE A 275 -3.38 -4.03 -4.43
CA ILE A 275 -3.92 -2.85 -3.72
C ILE A 275 -5.20 -3.21 -2.99
N SER A 276 -5.24 -2.85 -1.71
CA SER A 276 -6.44 -2.93 -0.88
C SER A 276 -7.27 -1.64 -0.99
N PRO A 277 -8.61 -1.71 -0.87
CA PRO A 277 -9.46 -0.52 -0.67
C PRO A 277 -8.97 0.38 0.47
N GLY A 278 -8.38 -0.21 1.53
CA GLY A 278 -7.81 0.50 2.67
C GLY A 278 -6.41 1.11 2.45
N GLY A 279 -5.82 0.95 1.27
CA GLY A 279 -4.45 1.39 0.97
C GLY A 279 -3.38 0.50 1.63
N LEU A 280 -2.15 1.02 1.78
CA LEU A 280 -1.02 0.29 2.39
C LEU A 280 -0.85 0.57 3.90
N SER A 281 -1.19 1.78 4.34
CA SER A 281 -0.99 2.23 5.72
C SER A 281 -1.94 1.60 6.74
N ASN A 282 -2.98 0.91 6.28
CA ASN A 282 -3.99 0.24 7.09
C ASN A 282 -4.03 -1.27 6.77
N GLY A 283 -4.93 -2.00 7.43
CA GLY A 283 -5.20 -3.41 7.14
C GLY A 283 -4.80 -4.40 8.23
N GLY A 284 -4.48 -3.93 9.45
CA GLY A 284 -4.33 -4.82 10.61
C GLY A 284 -5.67 -5.47 11.01
N ASP A 285 -5.63 -6.32 12.05
CA ASP A 285 -6.83 -6.99 12.56
C ASP A 285 -7.97 -6.00 12.89
N GLY A 286 -9.11 -6.17 12.21
CA GLY A 286 -10.31 -5.35 12.37
C GLY A 286 -10.25 -3.97 11.72
N GLN A 287 -9.27 -3.72 10.84
CA GLN A 287 -9.07 -2.42 10.19
C GLN A 287 -9.17 -2.55 8.66
N ASP A 288 -9.91 -1.65 8.03
CA ASP A 288 -9.90 -1.37 6.59
C ASP A 288 -9.71 -2.61 5.69
N TYR A 289 -10.66 -3.55 5.82
CA TYR A 289 -10.70 -4.81 5.07
C TYR A 289 -9.48 -5.72 5.25
N TRP A 290 -8.82 -5.67 6.41
CA TRP A 290 -7.65 -6.47 6.76
C TRP A 290 -6.48 -6.36 5.75
N GLY A 291 -6.51 -5.30 4.93
CA GLY A 291 -5.53 -5.07 3.88
C GLY A 291 -5.68 -5.98 2.66
N HIS A 292 -6.77 -6.75 2.56
CA HIS A 292 -7.04 -7.67 1.46
C HIS A 292 -7.29 -6.95 0.13
N VAL A 293 -7.07 -7.68 -0.97
CA VAL A 293 -7.30 -7.23 -2.34
C VAL A 293 -8.62 -7.80 -2.85
N PHE A 294 -9.49 -6.90 -3.31
CA PHE A 294 -10.84 -7.18 -3.79
C PHE A 294 -10.92 -6.94 -5.31
N TRP A 295 -12.12 -7.10 -5.88
CA TRP A 295 -12.44 -6.64 -7.24
C TRP A 295 -12.19 -5.13 -7.43
N ASP A 296 -12.16 -4.34 -6.34
CA ASP A 296 -11.82 -2.91 -6.34
C ASP A 296 -10.52 -2.60 -7.05
N GLN A 297 -9.51 -3.46 -6.86
CA GLN A 297 -8.25 -3.32 -7.56
C GLN A 297 -8.48 -3.30 -9.07
N ASP A 298 -9.24 -4.25 -9.59
CA ASP A 298 -9.35 -4.55 -11.02
C ASP A 298 -10.39 -3.68 -11.74
N ILE A 299 -11.41 -3.19 -11.03
CA ILE A 299 -12.50 -2.38 -11.59
C ILE A 299 -12.35 -0.89 -11.31
N TRP A 300 -12.06 -0.51 -10.06
CA TRP A 300 -12.08 0.89 -9.64
C TRP A 300 -10.71 1.56 -9.76
N MET A 301 -9.65 0.85 -9.35
CA MET A 301 -8.29 1.40 -9.30
C MET A 301 -7.53 1.19 -10.60
N TYR A 302 -7.66 0.00 -11.19
CA TYR A 302 -6.89 -0.41 -12.37
C TYR A 302 -7.01 0.52 -13.57
N PRO A 303 -8.21 0.98 -14.00
CA PRO A 303 -8.33 1.69 -15.28
C PRO A 303 -7.52 2.99 -15.33
N GLY A 304 -7.54 3.78 -14.26
CA GLY A 304 -6.74 5.01 -14.17
C GLY A 304 -5.24 4.71 -14.19
N ILE A 305 -4.82 3.64 -13.51
CA ILE A 305 -3.42 3.22 -13.49
C ILE A 305 -2.99 2.71 -14.86
N ALA A 306 -3.80 1.92 -15.56
CA ALA A 306 -3.47 1.41 -16.88
C ALA A 306 -3.35 2.50 -17.94
N LEU A 307 -4.13 3.58 -17.80
CA LEU A 307 -4.07 4.75 -18.69
C LEU A 307 -2.80 5.57 -18.50
N PHE A 308 -2.41 5.85 -17.24
CA PHE A 308 -1.26 6.72 -16.96
C PHE A 308 0.06 5.96 -16.77
N TYR A 309 0.00 4.71 -16.31
CA TYR A 309 1.15 3.91 -15.85
C TYR A 309 1.05 2.43 -16.29
N PRO A 310 1.22 2.11 -17.58
CA PRO A 310 1.18 0.73 -18.07
C PRO A 310 2.08 -0.25 -17.30
N GLU A 311 3.29 0.16 -16.90
CA GLU A 311 4.21 -0.71 -16.13
C GLU A 311 3.69 -1.02 -14.71
N LEU A 312 3.03 -0.07 -14.04
CA LEU A 312 2.39 -0.31 -12.74
C LEU A 312 1.13 -1.16 -12.90
N ALA A 313 0.38 -0.94 -13.98
CA ALA A 313 -0.76 -1.79 -14.32
C ALA A 313 -0.32 -3.24 -14.58
N ARG A 314 0.83 -3.45 -15.22
CA ARG A 314 1.42 -4.78 -15.38
C ARG A 314 1.78 -5.42 -14.03
N ALA A 315 2.26 -4.64 -13.05
CA ALA A 315 2.53 -5.14 -11.70
C ALA A 315 1.25 -5.63 -10.99
N LEU A 316 0.13 -4.90 -11.14
CA LEU A 316 -1.19 -5.32 -10.62
C LEU A 316 -1.66 -6.63 -11.25
N LEU A 317 -1.48 -6.81 -12.56
CA LEU A 317 -1.81 -8.06 -13.24
C LEU A 317 -0.91 -9.22 -12.80
N LYS A 318 0.39 -8.96 -12.61
CA LYS A 318 1.35 -9.94 -12.09
C LYS A 318 0.94 -10.47 -10.72
N TYR A 319 0.39 -9.62 -9.84
CA TYR A 319 -0.15 -10.07 -8.56
C TYR A 319 -1.23 -11.16 -8.77
N ARG A 320 -2.22 -10.91 -9.64
CA ARG A 320 -3.28 -11.89 -9.94
C ARG A 320 -2.71 -13.18 -10.54
N VAL A 321 -1.70 -13.09 -11.41
CA VAL A 321 -1.00 -14.28 -11.92
C VAL A 321 -0.30 -15.05 -10.80
N GLY A 322 0.37 -14.36 -9.87
CA GLY A 322 1.01 -14.96 -8.71
C GLY A 322 0.06 -15.74 -7.80
N THR A 323 -1.24 -15.42 -7.85
CA THR A 323 -2.30 -16.05 -7.04
C THR A 323 -3.06 -17.18 -7.75
N ILE A 324 -2.63 -17.61 -8.95
CA ILE A 324 -3.34 -18.64 -9.76
C ILE A 324 -3.52 -19.96 -9.01
N GLU A 325 -2.52 -20.44 -8.27
CA GLU A 325 -2.65 -21.71 -7.54
C GLU A 325 -3.68 -21.62 -6.39
N GLY A 326 -3.79 -20.47 -5.74
CA GLY A 326 -4.87 -20.18 -4.79
C GLY A 326 -6.24 -20.17 -5.46
N ALA A 327 -6.35 -19.51 -6.62
CA ALA A 327 -7.60 -19.46 -7.39
C ALA A 327 -8.05 -20.86 -7.87
N LYS A 328 -7.10 -21.71 -8.27
CA LYS A 328 -7.34 -23.11 -8.63
C LYS A 328 -7.84 -23.92 -7.43
N TYR A 329 -7.21 -23.76 -6.27
CA TYR A 329 -7.65 -24.40 -5.03
C TYR A 329 -9.08 -24.00 -4.67
N ASN A 330 -9.43 -22.71 -4.76
CA ASN A 330 -10.77 -22.22 -4.46
C ASN A 330 -11.84 -22.85 -5.38
N ALA A 331 -11.56 -22.97 -6.68
CA ALA A 331 -12.48 -23.63 -7.62
C ALA A 331 -12.69 -25.10 -7.26
N GLN A 332 -11.60 -25.84 -6.98
CA GLN A 332 -11.65 -27.24 -6.60
C GLN A 332 -12.41 -27.48 -5.29
N LYS A 333 -12.20 -26.61 -4.29
CA LYS A 333 -12.92 -26.66 -3.00
C LYS A 333 -14.44 -26.55 -3.18
N GLN A 334 -14.89 -25.84 -4.23
CA GLN A 334 -16.30 -25.70 -4.59
C GLN A 334 -16.79 -26.72 -5.63
N GLY A 335 -15.97 -27.71 -6.01
CA GLY A 335 -16.33 -28.73 -6.99
C GLY A 335 -16.34 -28.23 -8.45
N HIS A 336 -15.70 -27.10 -8.72
CA HIS A 336 -15.60 -26.49 -10.04
C HIS A 336 -14.20 -26.69 -10.66
N LYS A 337 -14.12 -26.51 -11.98
CA LYS A 337 -12.85 -26.53 -12.74
C LYS A 337 -12.30 -25.10 -12.88
N GLY A 338 -11.12 -24.98 -13.48
CA GLY A 338 -10.55 -23.68 -13.82
C GLY A 338 -10.04 -22.91 -12.61
N LEU A 339 -10.15 -21.58 -12.69
CA LEU A 339 -9.66 -20.64 -11.69
C LEU A 339 -10.82 -19.83 -11.13
N LYS A 340 -10.97 -19.89 -9.81
CA LYS A 340 -11.87 -19.03 -9.04
C LYS A 340 -11.04 -18.11 -8.15
N PHE A 341 -10.85 -16.85 -8.57
CA PHE A 341 -10.25 -15.85 -7.69
C PHE A 341 -11.06 -15.69 -6.41
N PRO A 342 -10.40 -15.49 -5.26
CA PRO A 342 -11.08 -15.29 -3.99
C PRO A 342 -11.78 -13.92 -3.99
N TRP A 343 -12.85 -13.78 -3.22
CA TRP A 343 -13.48 -12.49 -2.99
C TRP A 343 -12.53 -11.54 -2.27
N GLU A 344 -11.92 -12.03 -1.18
CA GLU A 344 -10.86 -11.36 -0.46
C GLU A 344 -9.55 -12.12 -0.66
N SER A 345 -8.55 -11.44 -1.22
CA SER A 345 -7.25 -12.04 -1.54
C SER A 345 -6.14 -11.48 -0.66
N ALA A 346 -5.31 -12.37 -0.11
CA ALA A 346 -4.05 -12.02 0.56
C ALA A 346 -2.84 -12.49 -0.29
N VAL A 347 -1.89 -13.24 0.28
CA VAL A 347 -0.63 -13.65 -0.37
C VAL A 347 -0.81 -14.91 -1.20
N SER A 348 -1.53 -15.91 -0.67
CA SER A 348 -1.64 -17.23 -1.32
C SER A 348 -2.64 -17.29 -2.47
N GLY A 349 -3.55 -16.30 -2.54
CA GLY A 349 -4.69 -16.31 -3.46
C GLY A 349 -5.83 -17.24 -3.04
N ARG A 350 -5.76 -17.85 -1.86
CA ARG A 350 -6.89 -18.58 -1.29
C ARG A 350 -7.90 -17.59 -0.71
N GLU A 351 -9.15 -18.05 -0.60
CA GLU A 351 -10.20 -17.26 0.05
C GLU A 351 -9.84 -16.99 1.51
N VAL A 352 -9.73 -15.70 1.85
CA VAL A 352 -9.51 -15.22 3.23
C VAL A 352 -10.67 -14.37 3.74
N CYS A 353 -11.78 -14.28 2.98
CA CYS A 353 -12.99 -13.62 3.45
C CYS A 353 -13.49 -14.28 4.75
N PRO A 354 -13.69 -13.54 5.84
CA PRO A 354 -14.19 -14.10 7.10
C PRO A 354 -15.61 -14.69 6.98
N ASP A 355 -16.42 -14.13 6.09
CA ASP A 355 -17.78 -14.60 5.83
C ASP A 355 -17.83 -15.37 4.50
N ASP A 356 -17.91 -16.70 4.63
CA ASP A 356 -17.88 -17.66 3.53
C ASP A 356 -18.90 -17.36 2.41
N VAL A 357 -20.00 -16.65 2.72
CA VAL A 357 -21.06 -16.39 1.73
C VAL A 357 -20.56 -15.56 0.54
N TYR A 358 -19.73 -14.54 0.77
CA TYR A 358 -19.20 -13.69 -0.30
C TYR A 358 -18.25 -14.49 -1.19
N GLY A 359 -17.31 -15.20 -0.56
CA GLY A 359 -16.40 -16.10 -1.26
C GLY A 359 -17.10 -17.23 -2.01
N GLN A 360 -18.30 -17.65 -1.60
CA GLN A 360 -19.07 -18.67 -2.32
C GLN A 360 -19.91 -18.11 -3.47
N GLN A 361 -20.51 -16.94 -3.29
CA GLN A 361 -21.59 -16.47 -4.17
C GLN A 361 -21.19 -15.30 -5.06
N GLU A 362 -20.22 -14.49 -4.65
CA GLU A 362 -19.81 -13.28 -5.37
C GLU A 362 -18.76 -13.57 -6.45
N ILE A 363 -19.15 -14.47 -7.34
CA ILE A 363 -18.25 -15.08 -8.31
C ILE A 363 -17.91 -14.17 -9.50
N HIS A 364 -18.49 -12.97 -9.57
CA HIS A 364 -18.26 -12.03 -10.66
C HIS A 364 -16.81 -11.51 -10.71
N ILE A 365 -16.11 -11.51 -9.57
CA ILE A 365 -14.69 -11.15 -9.45
C ILE A 365 -13.81 -11.83 -10.51
N ASN A 366 -14.14 -13.08 -10.89
CA ASN A 366 -13.42 -13.80 -11.94
C ASN A 366 -13.39 -13.07 -13.27
N GLY A 367 -14.54 -12.51 -13.67
CA GLY A 367 -14.59 -11.77 -14.91
C GLY A 367 -14.21 -10.30 -14.78
N ASP A 368 -14.14 -9.76 -13.56
CA ASP A 368 -13.54 -8.46 -13.28
C ASP A 368 -12.01 -8.51 -13.41
N VAL A 369 -11.37 -9.54 -12.84
CA VAL A 369 -9.95 -9.81 -13.04
C VAL A 369 -9.65 -9.96 -14.53
N ALA A 370 -10.42 -10.79 -15.25
CA ALA A 370 -10.22 -10.97 -16.69
C ALA A 370 -10.49 -9.68 -17.51
N LEU A 371 -11.31 -8.74 -17.00
CA LEU A 371 -11.49 -7.42 -17.62
C LEU A 371 -10.21 -6.60 -17.55
N ALA A 372 -9.51 -6.59 -16.41
CA ALA A 372 -8.26 -5.85 -16.25
C ALA A 372 -7.20 -6.31 -17.27
N PHE A 373 -7.07 -7.63 -17.49
CA PHE A 373 -6.19 -8.18 -18.54
C PHE A 373 -6.61 -7.73 -19.94
N GLN A 374 -7.91 -7.77 -20.25
CA GLN A 374 -8.40 -7.31 -21.55
C GLN A 374 -8.13 -5.81 -21.76
N ASN A 375 -8.41 -4.99 -20.76
CA ASN A 375 -8.16 -3.55 -20.80
C ASN A 375 -6.67 -3.27 -21.02
N TYR A 376 -5.78 -3.99 -20.33
CA TYR A 376 -4.35 -3.89 -20.56
C TYR A 376 -3.96 -4.16 -22.00
N LEU A 377 -4.46 -5.27 -22.58
CA LEU A 377 -4.16 -5.59 -23.96
C LEU A 377 -4.65 -4.50 -24.91
N TYR A 378 -5.86 -3.99 -24.71
CA TYR A 378 -6.45 -2.99 -25.58
C TYR A 378 -5.73 -1.64 -25.49
N LEU A 379 -5.23 -1.29 -24.31
CA LEU A 379 -4.48 -0.04 -24.11
C LEU A 379 -3.03 -0.12 -24.60
N THR A 380 -2.36 -1.25 -24.39
CA THR A 380 -0.90 -1.35 -24.60
C THR A 380 -0.49 -2.18 -25.81
N GLN A 381 -1.37 -3.08 -26.27
CA GLN A 381 -1.07 -4.13 -27.25
C GLN A 381 0.09 -5.06 -26.84
N ASP A 382 0.49 -5.05 -25.56
CA ASP A 382 1.58 -5.87 -25.05
C ASP A 382 1.13 -7.33 -24.87
N LEU A 383 1.47 -8.16 -25.87
CA LEU A 383 1.20 -9.59 -25.86
C LEU A 383 2.10 -10.39 -24.91
N SER A 384 3.21 -9.81 -24.41
CA SER A 384 4.12 -10.54 -23.50
C SER A 384 3.43 -10.89 -22.18
N VAL A 385 2.48 -10.06 -21.72
CA VAL A 385 1.67 -10.38 -20.53
C VAL A 385 0.90 -11.69 -20.69
N PHE A 386 0.44 -12.01 -21.89
CA PHE A 386 -0.32 -13.23 -22.16
C PHE A 386 0.58 -14.42 -22.46
N ARG A 387 1.64 -14.20 -23.27
CA ARG A 387 2.52 -15.27 -23.76
C ARG A 387 3.52 -15.75 -22.71
N GLU A 388 4.03 -14.83 -21.89
CA GLU A 388 5.18 -15.09 -21.01
C GLU A 388 4.81 -14.91 -19.54
N ALA A 389 3.93 -13.95 -19.22
CA ALA A 389 3.62 -13.60 -17.84
C ALA A 389 2.33 -14.24 -17.29
N GLY A 390 1.88 -15.37 -17.84
CA GLY A 390 0.76 -16.15 -17.29
C GLY A 390 -0.66 -15.60 -17.56
N GLY A 391 -0.80 -14.48 -18.28
CA GLY A 391 -2.11 -13.91 -18.60
C GLY A 391 -3.02 -14.83 -19.42
N ALA A 392 -2.47 -15.62 -20.33
CA ALA A 392 -3.25 -16.60 -21.08
C ALA A 392 -3.80 -17.71 -20.17
N GLN A 393 -2.95 -18.28 -19.29
CA GLN A 393 -3.36 -19.28 -18.31
C GLN A 393 -4.51 -18.76 -17.43
N LEU A 394 -4.42 -17.50 -17.00
CA LEU A 394 -5.44 -16.86 -16.20
C LEU A 394 -6.78 -16.75 -16.94
N VAL A 395 -6.78 -16.19 -18.15
CA VAL A 395 -8.01 -15.96 -18.94
C VAL A 395 -8.68 -17.27 -19.35
N TYR A 396 -7.91 -18.30 -19.70
CA TYR A 396 -8.45 -19.63 -19.98
C TYR A 396 -8.97 -20.32 -18.71
N GLY A 397 -8.23 -20.23 -17.61
CA GLY A 397 -8.65 -20.79 -16.34
C GLY A 397 -9.96 -20.18 -15.84
N VAL A 398 -10.16 -18.87 -15.99
CA VAL A 398 -11.43 -18.20 -15.68
C VAL A 398 -12.56 -18.69 -16.61
N ALA A 399 -12.29 -18.89 -17.90
CA ALA A 399 -13.28 -19.45 -18.82
C ALA A 399 -13.70 -20.88 -18.44
N ASP A 400 -12.73 -21.73 -18.09
CA ASP A 400 -13.00 -23.09 -17.61
C ASP A 400 -13.85 -23.10 -16.33
N TYR A 401 -13.63 -22.14 -15.44
CA TYR A 401 -14.48 -21.95 -14.27
C TYR A 401 -15.91 -21.66 -14.67
N TRP A 402 -16.15 -20.67 -15.54
CA TRP A 402 -17.49 -20.33 -16.01
C TRP A 402 -18.20 -21.50 -16.69
N VAL A 403 -17.51 -22.23 -17.57
CA VAL A 403 -18.05 -23.45 -18.22
C VAL A 403 -18.46 -24.49 -17.19
N SER A 404 -17.68 -24.67 -16.12
CA SER A 404 -18.00 -25.62 -15.05
C SER A 404 -19.09 -25.14 -14.08
N ARG A 405 -19.36 -23.83 -14.04
CA ARG A 405 -20.26 -23.19 -13.08
C ARG A 405 -21.69 -23.02 -13.60
N VAL A 406 -21.87 -22.85 -14.91
CA VAL A 406 -23.19 -22.73 -15.53
C VAL A 406 -23.99 -24.03 -15.47
N LYS A 407 -25.32 -23.91 -15.42
CA LYS A 407 -26.26 -25.03 -15.46
C LYS A 407 -27.12 -24.92 -16.71
N TRP A 408 -27.14 -25.98 -17.52
CA TRP A 408 -28.05 -26.09 -18.65
C TRP A 408 -29.47 -26.38 -18.16
N ASN A 409 -30.45 -25.64 -18.67
CA ASN A 409 -31.86 -25.91 -18.48
C ASN A 409 -32.48 -26.38 -19.81
N PRO A 410 -32.95 -27.64 -19.89
CA PRO A 410 -33.55 -28.17 -21.11
C PRO A 410 -34.93 -27.57 -21.42
N GLU A 411 -35.62 -26.95 -20.45
CA GLU A 411 -36.96 -26.41 -20.67
C GLU A 411 -36.94 -25.12 -21.50
N ASP A 412 -36.02 -24.21 -21.19
CA ASP A 412 -35.87 -22.93 -21.90
C ASP A 412 -34.66 -22.88 -22.83
N GLN A 413 -33.90 -23.99 -22.92
CA GLN A 413 -32.72 -24.16 -23.77
C GLN A 413 -31.65 -23.10 -23.50
N LYS A 414 -31.45 -22.74 -22.22
CA LYS A 414 -30.48 -21.72 -21.79
C LYS A 414 -29.54 -22.24 -20.72
N TYR A 415 -28.41 -21.55 -20.60
CA TYR A 415 -27.49 -21.69 -19.47
C TYR A 415 -27.84 -20.66 -18.40
N HIS A 416 -27.86 -21.10 -17.15
CA HIS A 416 -28.11 -20.27 -15.98
C HIS A 416 -26.93 -20.28 -15.02
N LEU A 417 -26.70 -19.13 -14.38
CA LEU A 417 -25.89 -19.04 -13.17
C LEU A 417 -26.85 -18.92 -11.98
N LEU A 418 -26.86 -19.94 -11.15
CA LEU A 418 -27.76 -20.05 -10.01
C LEU A 418 -27.02 -19.79 -8.70
N GLY A 419 -27.71 -19.23 -7.71
CA GLY A 419 -27.20 -19.03 -6.35
C GLY A 419 -25.96 -18.15 -6.30
N VAL A 420 -26.02 -16.98 -6.95
CA VAL A 420 -24.94 -15.99 -6.97
C VAL A 420 -25.31 -14.76 -6.15
N MET A 421 -24.31 -13.97 -5.82
CA MET A 421 -24.43 -12.61 -5.28
C MET A 421 -24.04 -11.64 -6.41
N PRO A 422 -24.91 -10.69 -6.80
CA PRO A 422 -24.52 -9.57 -7.66
C PRO A 422 -23.68 -8.56 -6.85
N PRO A 423 -23.10 -7.52 -7.50
CA PRO A 423 -22.44 -6.43 -6.78
C PRO A 423 -23.34 -5.70 -5.76
N ASP A 424 -24.66 -5.89 -5.83
CA ASP A 424 -25.59 -5.48 -4.78
C ASP A 424 -25.67 -6.59 -3.71
N GLU A 425 -24.74 -6.52 -2.74
CA GLU A 425 -24.55 -7.50 -1.68
C GLU A 425 -25.77 -7.69 -0.75
N PHE A 426 -26.76 -6.78 -0.80
CA PHE A 426 -28.03 -6.97 -0.07
C PHE A 426 -28.83 -8.19 -0.57
N TYR A 427 -28.55 -8.67 -1.78
CA TYR A 427 -29.20 -9.84 -2.36
C TYR A 427 -28.25 -11.03 -2.48
N ARG A 428 -28.53 -12.07 -1.72
CA ARG A 428 -27.82 -13.36 -1.77
C ARG A 428 -28.68 -14.45 -2.42
N ASN A 429 -28.03 -15.49 -2.93
CA ASN A 429 -28.66 -16.65 -3.56
C ASN A 429 -29.59 -16.27 -4.74
N VAL A 430 -29.20 -15.26 -5.51
CA VAL A 430 -29.94 -14.77 -6.68
C VAL A 430 -29.62 -15.68 -7.87
N ASN A 431 -30.63 -15.94 -8.70
CA ASN A 431 -30.44 -16.62 -9.97
C ASN A 431 -30.34 -15.60 -11.10
N ASN A 432 -29.39 -15.82 -12.01
CA ASN A 432 -29.21 -15.03 -13.23
C ASN A 432 -29.05 -13.53 -12.98
N SER A 433 -28.19 -13.17 -12.01
CA SER A 433 -27.70 -11.80 -11.86
C SER A 433 -27.28 -11.25 -13.23
N VAL A 434 -27.84 -10.11 -13.62
CA VAL A 434 -27.55 -9.49 -14.92
C VAL A 434 -26.06 -9.21 -15.06
N TYR A 435 -25.45 -8.61 -14.03
CA TYR A 435 -24.03 -8.30 -14.02
C TYR A 435 -23.18 -9.55 -14.20
N THR A 436 -23.40 -10.57 -13.35
CA THR A 436 -22.61 -11.81 -13.34
C THR A 436 -22.75 -12.57 -14.67
N ASN A 437 -23.97 -12.67 -15.21
CA ASN A 437 -24.20 -13.34 -16.49
C ASN A 437 -23.52 -12.61 -17.66
N VAL A 438 -23.58 -11.28 -17.68
CA VAL A 438 -22.97 -10.46 -18.74
C VAL A 438 -21.45 -10.59 -18.68
N VAL A 439 -20.86 -10.44 -17.50
CA VAL A 439 -19.42 -10.59 -17.28
C VAL A 439 -18.97 -12.00 -17.71
N ALA A 440 -19.62 -13.06 -17.25
CA ALA A 440 -19.30 -14.43 -17.65
C ALA A 440 -19.36 -14.64 -19.17
N LYS A 441 -20.43 -14.16 -19.82
CA LYS A 441 -20.59 -14.27 -21.29
C LYS A 441 -19.48 -13.57 -22.06
N PHE A 442 -19.14 -12.34 -21.67
CA PHE A 442 -18.08 -11.58 -22.33
C PHE A 442 -16.71 -12.26 -22.19
N ARG A 443 -16.42 -12.85 -21.03
CA ARG A 443 -15.13 -13.54 -20.81
C ARG A 443 -15.03 -14.85 -21.58
N LEU A 444 -16.08 -15.65 -21.63
CA LEU A 444 -16.12 -16.85 -22.48
C LEU A 444 -15.90 -16.50 -23.96
N GLY A 445 -16.57 -15.46 -24.46
CA GLY A 445 -16.41 -15.01 -25.84
C GLY A 445 -15.04 -14.41 -26.15
N SER A 446 -14.42 -13.75 -25.17
CA SER A 446 -13.09 -13.14 -25.32
C SER A 446 -11.99 -14.20 -25.31
N SER A 447 -12.06 -15.21 -24.44
CA SER A 447 -11.06 -16.29 -24.37
C SER A 447 -10.90 -17.02 -25.72
N HIS A 448 -11.98 -17.17 -26.49
CA HIS A 448 -11.90 -17.73 -27.85
C HIS A 448 -11.08 -16.85 -28.82
N ARG A 449 -11.04 -15.53 -28.60
CA ARG A 449 -10.23 -14.59 -29.41
C ARG A 449 -8.77 -14.51 -28.98
N PHE A 450 -8.45 -15.00 -27.78
CA PHE A 450 -7.09 -15.07 -27.26
C PHE A 450 -6.36 -16.37 -27.63
N SER A 451 -7.01 -17.28 -28.36
CA SER A 451 -6.39 -18.46 -28.98
C SER A 451 -5.45 -18.04 -30.11
N LEU A 452 -4.27 -17.58 -29.70
CA LEU A 452 -3.12 -17.24 -30.54
C LEU A 452 -2.22 -18.46 -30.73
#